data_AF-A0A1T4LST1-F1
#
_entry.id   AF-A0A1T4LST1-F1
#
_cell.length_a   1.000
_cell.length_b   1.000
_cell.length_c   1.000
_cell.angle_alpha   90.00
_cell.angle_beta   90.00
_cell.angle_gamma   90.00
#
_symmetry.space_group_name_H-M   'P 1'
#
loop_
_entity.id
_entity.type
_entity.pdbx_description
1 polymer ?
#
loop_
_entity_poly.entity_id
_entity_poly.type
_entity_poly.pdbx_seq_one_letter_code
_entity_poly.pdbx_strand_id
1 'polypeptide(L)'
;MTVIRKIININEKQLEELLNIWLYSNLEAHSFIPDKYWYQNLLFVKEALVSAEIYSYIDKDKIIGFIGLSNNYIAGLFVNKDYRGRGI
;
A
#
# COMPACT_ATOMS: atom_id res chain seq x y z
N MET A 1 12.08 10.25 -12.27
CA MET A 1 12.71 10.62 -10.99
C MET A 1 11.88 9.98 -9.90
N THR A 2 12.53 9.37 -8.91
CA THR A 2 11.84 8.65 -7.85
C THR A 2 11.72 9.54 -6.61
N VAL A 3 10.56 9.58 -5.97
CA VAL A 3 10.27 10.56 -4.92
C VAL A 3 9.27 10.03 -3.90
N ILE A 4 9.52 10.30 -2.62
CA ILE A 4 8.55 10.10 -1.55
C ILE A 4 7.61 11.30 -1.53
N ARG A 5 6.29 11.04 -1.57
CA ARG A 5 5.27 12.10 -1.48
C ARG A 5 4.15 11.70 -0.52
N LYS A 6 3.70 12.66 0.28
CA LYS A 6 2.42 12.55 0.98
C LYS A 6 1.28 12.57 -0.04
N ILE A 7 0.34 11.64 0.07
CA ILE A 7 -0.87 11.63 -0.76
C ILE A 7 -1.96 12.40 -0.01
N ILE A 8 -2.35 13.56 -0.54
CA ILE A 8 -3.31 14.46 0.12
C ILE A 8 -4.75 14.15 -0.32
N ASN A 9 -4.94 13.84 -1.61
CA ASN A 9 -6.22 13.43 -2.19
C ASN A 9 -5.98 12.19 -3.05
N ILE A 10 -6.35 11.02 -2.54
CA ILE A 10 -6.23 9.76 -3.26
C ILE A 10 -7.25 9.75 -4.39
N ASN A 11 -6.79 9.67 -5.64
CA ASN A 11 -7.68 9.40 -6.78
C ASN A 11 -7.90 7.89 -6.98
N GLU A 12 -8.86 7.51 -7.83
CA GLU A 12 -9.22 6.10 -8.06
C GLU A 12 -8.03 5.23 -8.49
N LYS A 13 -7.20 5.72 -9.41
CA LYS A 13 -5.99 5.01 -9.88
C LYS A 13 -5.02 4.78 -8.72
N GLN A 14 -4.76 5.79 -7.90
CA GLN A 14 -3.86 5.68 -6.76
C GLN A 14 -4.44 4.72 -5.70
N LEU A 15 -5.74 4.77 -5.45
CA LEU A 15 -6.40 3.85 -4.53
C LEU A 15 -6.27 2.40 -5.00
N GLU A 16 -6.45 2.16 -6.29
CA GLU A 16 -6.26 0.86 -6.91
C GLU A 16 -4.80 0.38 -6.79
N GLU A 17 -3.82 1.25 -7.07
CA GLU A 17 -2.39 0.93 -6.91
C GLU A 17 -2.05 0.56 -5.45
N LEU A 18 -2.53 1.33 -4.48
CA LEU A 18 -2.33 1.07 -3.05
C LEU A 18 -2.96 -0.26 -2.61
N LEU A 19 -4.21 -0.52 -3.00
CA LEU A 19 -4.93 -1.76 -2.71
C LEU A 19 -4.23 -2.98 -3.33
N ASN A 20 -3.77 -2.86 -4.57
CA ASN A 20 -3.02 -3.93 -5.23
C ASN A 20 -1.71 -4.22 -4.51
N ILE A 21 -0.94 -3.19 -4.14
CA ILE A 21 0.30 -3.37 -3.38
C ILE A 21 0.01 -4.04 -2.04
N TRP A 22 -1.03 -3.61 -1.32
CA TRP A 22 -1.44 -4.25 -0.06
C TRP A 22 -1.81 -5.71 -0.27
N LEU A 23 -2.68 -6.02 -1.22
CA LEU A 23 -3.21 -7.37 -1.46
C LEU A 23 -2.09 -8.33 -1.85
N TYR A 24 -1.32 -8.00 -2.89
CA TYR A 24 -0.27 -8.89 -3.38
C TYR A 24 0.87 -9.01 -2.37
N SER A 25 1.20 -7.95 -1.63
CA SER A 25 2.23 -8.05 -0.58
C SER A 25 1.80 -9.00 0.52
N ASN A 26 0.53 -9.00 0.92
CA ASN A 26 0.04 -9.91 1.95
C ASN A 26 -0.11 -11.35 1.45
N LEU A 27 -0.64 -11.57 0.23
CA LEU A 27 -0.72 -12.90 -0.37
C LEU A 27 0.67 -13.56 -0.44
N GLU A 28 1.71 -12.78 -0.75
CA GLU A 28 3.08 -13.29 -0.82
C GLU A 28 3.74 -13.52 0.54
N ALA A 29 3.67 -12.53 1.43
CA ALA A 29 4.40 -12.56 2.70
C ALA A 29 3.73 -13.48 3.73
N HIS A 30 2.42 -13.68 3.60
CA HIS A 30 1.60 -14.38 4.57
C HIS A 30 0.85 -15.55 3.94
N SER A 31 1.54 -16.35 3.11
CA SER A 31 0.98 -17.52 2.42
C SER A 31 0.45 -18.61 3.36
N PHE A 32 0.70 -18.49 4.67
CA PHE A 32 0.12 -19.33 5.72
C PHE A 32 -1.31 -18.91 6.10
N ILE A 33 -1.78 -17.73 5.68
CA ILE A 33 -3.16 -17.26 5.82
C ILE A 33 -3.91 -17.55 4.51
N PRO A 34 -5.11 -18.15 4.53
CA PRO A 34 -5.86 -18.43 3.32
C PRO A 34 -6.15 -17.18 2.50
N ASP A 35 -5.91 -17.22 1.20
CA ASP A 35 -6.12 -16.11 0.26
C ASP A 35 -7.47 -15.40 0.44
N LYS A 36 -8.53 -16.19 0.68
CA LYS A 36 -9.90 -15.70 0.92
C LYS A 36 -9.96 -14.63 2.01
N TYR A 37 -9.14 -14.73 3.05
CA TYR A 37 -9.07 -13.73 4.12
C TYR A 37 -8.68 -12.36 3.57
N TRP A 38 -7.64 -12.29 2.75
CA TRP A 38 -7.17 -11.03 2.17
C TRP A 38 -8.20 -10.41 1.24
N TYR A 39 -8.81 -11.21 0.37
CA TYR A 39 -9.88 -10.74 -0.51
C TYR A 39 -11.11 -10.22 0.26
N GLN A 40 -11.51 -10.91 1.33
CA GLN A 40 -12.65 -10.49 2.16
C GLN A 40 -12.41 -9.16 2.89
N ASN A 41 -11.15 -8.79 3.15
CA ASN A 41 -10.80 -7.56 3.84
C ASN A 41 -10.56 -6.36 2.90
N LEU A 42 -10.66 -6.53 1.58
CA LEU A 42 -10.41 -5.45 0.61
C LEU A 42 -11.26 -4.21 0.86
N LEU A 43 -12.55 -4.39 1.16
CA LEU A 43 -13.45 -3.26 1.40
C LEU A 43 -13.05 -2.48 2.66
N PHE A 44 -12.77 -3.19 3.75
CA PHE A 44 -12.31 -2.60 5.00
C PHE A 44 -10.99 -1.83 4.80
N VAL A 45 -10.03 -2.42 4.09
CA VAL A 45 -8.73 -1.78 3.84
C VAL A 45 -8.88 -0.58 2.91
N LYS A 46 -9.78 -0.63 1.93
CA LYS A 46 -10.10 0.52 1.07
C LYS A 46 -10.56 1.71 1.90
N GLU A 47 -11.48 1.50 2.84
CA GLU A 47 -11.96 2.56 3.75
C GLU A 47 -10.86 3.08 4.69
N ALA A 48 -10.02 2.17 5.20
CA ALA A 48 -8.89 2.53 6.03
C ALA A 48 -7.86 3.39 5.28
N LEU A 49 -7.54 3.05 4.02
CA LEU A 49 -6.61 3.82 3.19
C LEU A 49 -7.13 5.23 2.88
N VAL A 50 -8.44 5.39 2.65
CA VAL A 50 -9.05 6.70 2.44
C VAL A 50 -8.95 7.59 3.69
N SER A 51 -8.96 6.99 4.88
CA SER A 51 -8.91 7.71 6.16
C SER A 51 -7.49 7.87 6.72
N ALA A 52 -6.50 7.18 6.15
CA ALA A 52 -5.13 7.14 6.66
C ALA A 52 -4.28 8.31 6.17
N GLU A 53 -3.25 8.65 6.94
CA GLU A 53 -2.14 9.44 6.41
C GLU A 53 -1.21 8.53 5.60
N ILE A 54 -1.07 8.79 4.30
CA ILE A 54 -0.28 7.96 3.39
C ILE A 54 0.90 8.73 2.82
N TYR A 55 2.09 8.12 2.91
CA TYR A 55 3.25 8.50 2.11
C TYR A 55 3.58 7.38 1.14
N SER A 56 3.81 7.74 -0.11
CA SER A 56 4.10 6.79 -1.19
C SER A 56 5.43 7.09 -1.83
N TYR A 57 6.16 6.03 -2.17
CA TYR A 57 7.34 6.07 -3.01
C TYR A 57 6.91 5.88 -4.47
N ILE A 58 7.12 6.91 -5.28
CA ILE A 58 6.60 7.00 -6.66
C ILE A 58 7.76 6.90 -7.64
N ASP A 59 7.68 5.95 -8.56
CA ASP A 59 8.58 5.84 -9.72
C ASP A 59 7.79 5.98 -11.02
N LYS A 60 8.17 6.94 -11.88
CA LYS A 60 7.52 7.19 -13.19
C LYS A 60 5.98 7.22 -13.12
N ASP A 61 5.45 7.98 -12.18
CA ASP A 61 4.01 8.16 -11.92
C ASP A 61 3.25 6.90 -11.49
N LYS A 62 3.98 5.89 -11.00
CA LYS A 62 3.44 4.67 -10.39
C LYS A 62 3.84 4.60 -8.93
N ILE A 63 2.89 4.33 -8.05
CA ILE A 63 3.20 3.99 -6.66
C ILE A 63 3.84 2.59 -6.66
N ILE A 64 5.03 2.48 -6.05
CA ILE A 64 5.76 1.20 -5.92
C ILE A 64 5.96 0.75 -4.47
N GLY A 65 5.63 1.63 -3.52
CA GLY A 65 5.54 1.32 -2.11
C GLY A 65 4.82 2.43 -1.36
N PHE A 66 4.27 2.12 -0.20
CA PHE A 66 3.61 3.10 0.64
C PHE A 66 3.70 2.72 2.12
N ILE A 67 3.57 3.74 2.96
CA ILE A 67 3.41 3.63 4.40
C ILE A 67 2.11 4.31 4.80
N GLY A 68 1.29 3.60 5.58
CA GLY A 68 0.05 4.09 6.16
C GLY A 68 0.25 4.39 7.64
N LEU A 69 -0.10 5.61 8.04
CA LEU A 69 -0.02 6.07 9.42
C LEU A 69 -1.43 6.34 9.99
N SER A 70 -1.57 6.03 11.26
CA SER A 70 -2.65 6.52 12.11
C SER A 70 -2.04 7.41 13.17
N ASN A 71 -2.17 8.73 13.00
CA ASN A 71 -1.39 9.73 13.74
C ASN A 71 0.13 9.46 13.59
N ASN A 72 0.83 9.22 14.69
CA ASN A 72 2.27 8.94 14.70
C ASN A 72 2.59 7.43 14.71
N TYR A 73 1.59 6.55 14.57
CA TYR A 73 1.77 5.11 14.54
C TYR A 73 1.80 4.59 13.10
N ILE A 74 2.81 3.79 12.78
CA ILE A 74 2.90 3.09 11.48
C ILE A 74 1.93 1.90 11.52
N ALA A 75 0.80 2.05 10.84
CA ALA A 75 -0.23 1.01 10.75
C ALA A 75 0.12 -0.06 9.71
N GLY A 76 0.90 0.29 8.69
CA GLY A 76 1.39 -0.67 7.71
C GLY A 76 2.43 -0.07 6.77
N LEU A 77 3.34 -0.93 6.29
CA LEU A 77 4.38 -0.60 5.32
C LEU A 77 4.38 -1.70 4.24
N PHE A 78 4.19 -1.30 2.99
CA PHE A 78 4.08 -2.24 1.89
C PHE A 78 4.91 -1.76 0.70
N VAL A 79 5.65 -2.68 0.09
CA VAL A 79 6.48 -2.42 -1.09
C VAL A 79 6.18 -3.49 -2.13
N ASN A 80 6.00 -3.07 -3.38
CA ASN A 80 5.85 -3.96 -4.52
C ASN A 80 7.04 -4.93 -4.58
N LYS A 81 6.75 -6.22 -4.80
CA LYS A 81 7.75 -7.31 -4.79
C LYS A 81 8.99 -6.99 -5.62
N ASP A 82 8.80 -6.47 -6.83
CA ASP A 82 9.88 -6.22 -7.79
C ASP A 82 10.86 -5.15 -7.29
N TYR A 83 10.45 -4.34 -6.32
CA TYR A 83 11.19 -3.20 -5.79
C TYR A 83 11.72 -3.42 -4.37
N ARG A 84 11.44 -4.57 -3.74
CA ARG A 84 11.98 -4.91 -2.42
C ARG A 84 13.49 -5.11 -2.47
N GLY A 85 14.17 -4.88 -1.35
CA GLY A 85 15.63 -5.00 -1.24
C GLY A 85 16.42 -3.85 -1.88
N ARG A 86 15.75 -2.76 -2.29
CA ARG A 86 16.36 -1.59 -2.94
C ARG A 86 16.49 -0.36 -2.05
N GLY A 87 16.24 -0.49 -0.74
CA GLY A 87 16.31 0.62 0.22
C GLY A 87 15.20 1.66 0.08
N ILE A 88 14.02 1.25 -0.40
CA ILE A 88 12.79 2.05 -0.48
C ILE A 88 12.17 2.22 0.90
#